data_AF-A0A252D6M8-F1
#
_entry.id   AF-A0A252D6M8-F1
#
_cell.length_a   1.000
_cell.length_b   1.000
_cell.length_c   1.000
_cell.angle_alpha   90.00
_cell.angle_beta   90.00
_cell.angle_gamma   90.00
#
_symmetry.space_group_name_H-M   'P 1'
#
loop_
_entity.id
_entity.type
_entity.pdbx_description
1 polymer ?
#
loop_
_entity_poly.entity_id
_entity_poly.type
_entity_poly.pdbx_seq_one_letter_code
_entity_poly.pdbx_strand_id
1 'polypeptide(L)'
;MQDVVYHLVPDSLDDQPGELVRQPEKGVLNRADIETFGQIKAKILVAPMNAIRRGFNILNIHGKAAFGAVYFLTRPIHTPMIHKRSPKK
;
A
#
# COMPACT_ATOMS: atom_id res chain seq x y z
N MET A 1 -10.68 -20.10 -7.61
CA MET A 1 -10.12 -18.82 -8.14
C MET A 1 -9.15 -18.31 -7.08
N GLN A 2 -7.86 -18.15 -7.40
CA GLN A 2 -6.88 -17.63 -6.44
C GLN A 2 -7.10 -16.13 -6.27
N ASP A 3 -7.33 -15.68 -5.03
CA ASP A 3 -7.42 -14.26 -4.72
C ASP A 3 -6.02 -13.64 -4.80
N VAL A 4 -5.84 -12.70 -5.74
CA VAL A 4 -4.54 -12.07 -5.99
C VAL A 4 -4.41 -10.82 -5.14
N VAL A 5 -3.33 -10.75 -4.36
CA VAL A 5 -2.93 -9.57 -3.60
C VAL A 5 -2.02 -8.72 -4.49
N TYR A 6 -2.30 -7.42 -4.56
CA TYR A 6 -1.42 -6.47 -5.24
C TYR A 6 -0.66 -5.63 -4.23
N HIS A 7 0.58 -5.30 -4.54
CA HIS A 7 1.37 -4.34 -3.79
C HIS A 7 1.86 -3.20 -4.69
N LEU A 8 2.01 -2.02 -4.09
CA LEU A 8 2.53 -0.86 -4.81
C LEU A 8 4.05 -0.88 -4.89
N VAL A 9 4.57 -0.66 -6.09
CA VAL A 9 5.99 -0.37 -6.34
C VAL A 9 6.16 1.12 -6.67
N PRO A 10 7.32 1.72 -6.34
CA PRO A 10 7.65 3.06 -6.81
C PRO A 10 7.53 3.15 -8.32
N ASP A 11 7.19 4.34 -8.81
CA ASP A 11 7.30 4.63 -10.24
C ASP A 11 8.78 4.46 -10.61
N SER A 12 9.08 3.53 -11.52
CA SER A 12 10.45 3.22 -11.92
C SER A 12 11.20 4.52 -12.23
N LEU A 13 12.22 4.85 -11.43
CA LEU A 13 13.18 5.93 -11.74
C LEU A 13 14.39 5.40 -12.52
N ASP A 14 14.27 4.20 -13.09
CA ASP A 14 15.36 3.56 -13.79
C ASP A 14 15.06 3.52 -15.28
N ASP A 15 15.36 4.66 -15.91
CA ASP A 15 15.84 4.74 -17.29
C ASP A 15 17.25 4.07 -17.33
N GLN A 16 17.36 2.83 -16.85
CA GLN A 16 18.58 2.04 -16.97
C GLN A 16 18.54 1.39 -18.35
N PRO A 17 19.38 1.85 -19.31
CA PRO A 17 19.32 1.38 -20.68
C PRO A 17 19.89 -0.04 -20.72
N GLY A 18 19.02 -1.05 -20.66
CA GLY A 18 19.45 -2.45 -20.84
C GLY A 18 18.57 -3.53 -20.22
N GLU A 19 17.65 -3.23 -19.29
CA GLU A 19 16.72 -4.25 -18.80
C GLU A 19 15.50 -4.36 -19.73
N LEU A 20 15.38 -5.52 -20.38
CA LEU A 20 14.16 -5.97 -21.07
C LEU A 20 12.94 -5.59 -20.23
N VAL A 21 12.01 -4.84 -20.81
CA VAL A 21 10.71 -4.47 -20.26
C VAL A 21 10.13 -5.68 -19.53
N ARG A 22 10.28 -5.70 -18.20
CA ARG A 22 9.74 -6.78 -17.36
C ARG A 22 8.23 -6.71 -17.56
N GLN A 23 7.62 -7.79 -18.07
CA GLN A 23 6.17 -7.88 -18.08
C GLN A 23 5.69 -7.63 -16.66
N PRO A 24 4.66 -6.78 -16.44
CA PRO A 24 4.21 -6.45 -15.10
C PRO A 24 3.86 -7.75 -14.38
N GLU A 25 4.65 -8.05 -13.37
CA GLU A 25 4.52 -9.28 -12.62
C GLU A 25 3.15 -9.30 -11.93
N LYS A 26 2.48 -10.45 -11.98
CA LYS A 26 1.14 -10.59 -11.40
C LYS A 26 1.21 -10.29 -9.90
N GLY A 27 0.45 -9.28 -9.44
CA GLY A 27 0.47 -8.84 -8.05
C GLY A 27 1.34 -7.60 -7.77
N VAL A 28 1.87 -6.96 -8.83
CA VAL A 28 2.52 -5.64 -8.75
C VAL A 28 1.69 -4.58 -9.45
N LEU A 29 1.64 -3.40 -8.84
CA LEU A 29 1.01 -2.21 -9.39
C LEU A 29 1.93 -1.00 -9.19
N ASN A 30 2.16 -0.22 -10.24
CA ASN A 30 2.91 1.04 -10.09
C ASN A 30 2.10 2.04 -9.26
N ARG A 31 2.81 2.87 -8.50
CA ARG A 31 2.18 3.93 -7.71
C ARG A 31 1.37 4.89 -8.59
N ALA A 32 1.87 5.25 -9.78
CA ALA A 32 1.19 6.11 -10.73
C ALA A 32 -0.15 5.53 -11.21
N ASP A 33 -0.27 4.20 -11.22
CA ASP A 33 -1.43 3.48 -11.72
C ASP A 33 -2.41 3.06 -10.61
N ILE A 34 -2.23 3.55 -9.37
CA ILE A 34 -3.02 3.13 -8.21
C ILE A 34 -4.54 3.25 -8.41
N GLU A 35 -4.98 4.27 -9.16
CA GLU A 35 -6.41 4.52 -9.44
C GLU A 35 -7.03 3.43 -10.32
N THR A 36 -6.22 2.76 -11.13
CA THR A 36 -6.67 1.66 -12.00
C THR A 36 -7.01 0.40 -11.20
N PHE A 37 -6.59 0.29 -9.93
CA PHE A 37 -6.80 -0.89 -9.11
C PHE A 37 -8.28 -1.30 -9.03
N GLY A 38 -9.21 -0.33 -8.98
CA GLY A 38 -10.65 -0.62 -8.93
C GLY A 38 -11.22 -1.30 -10.19
N GLN A 39 -10.44 -1.38 -11.27
CA GLN A 39 -10.78 -2.08 -12.51
C GLN A 39 -10.16 -3.50 -12.58
N ILE A 40 -9.19 -3.79 -11.71
CA ILE A 40 -8.49 -5.08 -11.65
C ILE A 40 -9.36 -6.09 -10.89
N LYS A 41 -9.36 -7.36 -11.32
CA LYS A 41 -9.97 -8.48 -10.56
C LYS A 41 -9.10 -8.88 -9.35
N ALA A 42 -8.87 -7.94 -8.44
CA ALA A 42 -8.10 -8.11 -7.22
C ALA A 42 -8.91 -7.67 -6.00
N LYS A 43 -8.64 -8.28 -4.83
CA LYS A 43 -9.39 -8.01 -3.60
C LYS A 43 -8.64 -7.15 -2.58
N ILE A 44 -7.31 -7.22 -2.58
CA ILE A 44 -6.46 -6.58 -1.57
C ILE A 44 -5.38 -5.78 -2.28
N LEU A 45 -5.26 -4.52 -1.88
CA LEU A 45 -4.16 -3.63 -2.23
C LEU A 45 -3.32 -3.35 -0.98
N VAL A 46 -2.03 -3.64 -1.05
CA VAL A 46 -1.04 -3.28 -0.04
C VAL A 46 -0.29 -2.06 -0.54
N ALA A 47 -0.46 -0.95 0.16
CA ALA A 47 0.12 0.33 -0.21
C ALA A 47 0.80 0.98 1.00
N PRO A 48 1.95 1.65 0.82
CA PRO A 48 2.50 2.49 1.88
C PRO A 48 1.56 3.69 2.11
N MET A 49 1.49 4.17 3.36
CA MET A 49 0.58 5.25 3.76
C MET A 49 0.73 6.51 2.88
N ASN A 50 1.96 6.80 2.42
CA ASN A 50 2.26 7.96 1.57
C ASN A 50 1.74 7.84 0.12
N ALA A 51 1.34 6.64 -0.33
CA ALA A 51 0.72 6.44 -1.63
C ALA A 51 -0.76 6.87 -1.63
N ILE A 52 -1.39 6.90 -0.46
CA ILE A 52 -2.77 7.37 -0.30
C ILE A 52 -2.76 8.89 -0.22
N ARG A 53 -3.33 9.56 -1.24
CA ARG A 53 -3.37 11.02 -1.33
C ARG A 53 -4.80 11.52 -1.13
N ARG A 54 -4.98 12.54 -0.28
CA ARG A 54 -6.29 13.21 -0.11
C ARG A 54 -6.78 13.74 -1.45
N GLY A 55 -8.06 13.50 -1.77
CA GLY A 55 -8.69 13.95 -3.01
C GLY A 55 -8.57 12.97 -4.18
N PHE A 56 -7.88 11.84 -3.99
CA PHE A 56 -7.73 10.79 -4.98
C PHE A 56 -8.50 9.54 -4.53
N ASN A 57 -9.67 9.32 -5.11
CA ASN A 57 -10.52 8.19 -4.79
C ASN A 57 -10.25 7.06 -5.78
N ILE A 58 -10.04 5.85 -5.26
CA ILE A 58 -9.96 4.66 -6.11
C ILE A 58 -11.38 4.15 -6.32
N LEU A 59 -11.85 4.22 -7.55
CA LEU A 59 -13.22 3.90 -7.94
C LEU A 59 -13.29 2.60 -8.74
N ASN A 60 -14.37 1.86 -8.57
CA ASN A 60 -14.67 0.71 -9.40
C ASN A 60 -15.24 1.13 -10.77
N ILE A 61 -15.50 0.16 -11.63
CA ILE A 61 -16.08 0.36 -12.97
C ILE A 61 -17.44 1.08 -12.98
N HIS A 62 -18.11 1.20 -11.83
CA HIS A 62 -19.39 1.89 -11.67
C HIS A 62 -19.24 3.29 -11.05
N GLY A 63 -18.01 3.80 -10.88
CA GLY A 63 -17.75 5.10 -10.26
C GLY A 63 -18.00 5.13 -8.75
N LYS A 64 -18.12 3.98 -8.09
CA LYS A 64 -18.27 3.87 -6.63
C LYS A 64 -16.93 3.57 -5.97
N ALA A 65 -16.80 3.84 -4.68
CA ALA A 65 -15.61 3.49 -3.91
C ALA A 65 -15.24 2.01 -4.12
N ALA A 66 -14.00 1.75 -4.54
CA ALA A 66 -13.51 0.38 -4.78
C ALA A 66 -13.28 -0.39 -3.48
N PHE A 67 -13.06 0.33 -2.36
CA PHE A 67 -12.80 -0.23 -1.05
C PHE A 67 -13.98 -0.03 -0.10
N GLY A 68 -14.41 -1.10 0.55
CA GLY A 68 -15.36 -1.05 1.66
C GLY A 68 -14.69 -0.93 3.03
N ALA A 69 -13.40 -1.25 3.13
CA ALA A 69 -12.63 -1.20 4.36
C ALA A 69 -11.15 -0.89 4.06
N VAL A 70 -10.49 -0.24 5.02
CA VAL A 70 -9.06 0.06 5.00
C VAL A 70 -8.47 -0.31 6.36
N TYR A 71 -7.37 -1.06 6.35
CA TYR A 71 -6.66 -1.49 7.56
C TYR A 71 -5.29 -0.83 7.62
N PHE A 72 -4.97 -0.21 8.75
CA PHE A 72 -3.66 0.37 9.00
C PHE A 72 -2.85 -0.58 9.86
N LEU A 73 -1.69 -1.01 9.34
CA LEU A 73 -0.75 -1.82 10.10
C LEU A 73 0.19 -0.89 10.86
N THR A 74 0.18 -0.96 12.18
CA THR A 74 1.08 -0.22 13.06
C THR A 74 1.92 -1.18 13.86
N ARG A 75 3.21 -0.85 14.04
CA ARG A 75 4.07 -1.59 14.97
C ARG A 75 3.74 -1.13 16.39
N PRO A 76 3.45 -2.03 17.35
CA PRO A 76 3.29 -1.65 18.74
C PRO A 76 4.55 -0.92 19.25
N ILE A 77 4.36 0.24 19.86
CA ILE A 77 5.45 0.97 20.52
C ILE A 77 5.63 0.38 21.91
N HIS A 78 6.86 0.02 22.27
CA HIS A 78 7.17 -0.45 23.63
C HIS A 78 6.91 0.72 24.60
N THR A 79 6.12 0.47 25.65
CA THR A 79 5.87 1.46 26.70
C THR A 79 7.21 1.89 27.32
N PRO A 80 7.47 3.20 27.51
CA PRO A 80 8.68 3.63 28.19
C PRO A 80 8.72 3.02 29.59
N MET A 81 9.81 2.34 29.92
CA MET A 81 10.07 1.89 31.28
C MET A 81 10.31 3.14 32.15
N ILE A 82 9.26 3.62 32.83
CA ILE A 82 9.43 4.59 33.90
C ILE A 82 10.21 3.88 35.01
N HIS A 83 11.49 4.21 35.16
CA HIS A 83 12.28 3.78 36.31
C HIS A 83 11.59 4.39 37.54
N LYS A 84 10.86 3.58 38.32
CA LYS A 84 10.31 4.05 39.60
C LYS A 84 11.50 4.47 40.45
N ARG A 85 11.66 5.77 40.68
CA ARG A 85 12.64 6.27 41.66
C ARG A 85 12.32 5.56 42.98
N SER A 86 13.26 4.79 43.49
CA SER A 86 13.15 4.21 44.83
C SER A 86 12.86 5.33 45.82
N PRO A 87 11.95 5.13 46.78
CA PRO A 87 11.71 6.12 47.81
C PRO A 87 13.04 6.36 48.55
N LYS A 88 13.47 7.62 48.65
CA LYS A 88 14.58 7.98 49.54
C LYS A 88 14.15 7.62 50.96
N LYS A 89 14.89 6.71 51.59
CA LYS A 89 14.81 6.46 53.04
C LYS A 89 15.27 7.69 53.80
#